data_AF-A0A7I9Y7U9-F1
#
_entry.id   AF-A0A7I9Y7U9-F1
#
_cell.length_a   1.000
_cell.length_b   1.000
_cell.length_c   1.000
_cell.angle_alpha   90.00
_cell.angle_beta   90.00
_cell.angle_gamma   90.00
#
_symmetry.space_group_name_H-M   'P 1'
#
loop_
_entity.id
_entity.type
_entity.pdbx_description
1 polymer ?
#
loop_
_entity_poly.entity_id
_entity_poly.type
_entity_poly.pdbx_seq_one_letter_code
_entity_poly.pdbx_strand_id
1 'polypeptide(L)'
;MATTQTATGQNLSVAARRPGPLQVMALGRVILAAVSLAAPRQFARALGVTPSPELTYLTRIYGARAFAMGLGYLTSGARERYRWKRLSLAVDTIDTVNGLSHLVRGDLPLRAALGMVGLTGSYAAIGAANVAAEVATSN
;
A
#
# COMPACT_ATOMS: atom_id res chain seq x y z
N MET A 1 -25.48 -32.24 36.90
CA MET A 1 -25.10 -30.85 37.18
C MET A 1 -24.23 -30.40 36.00
N ALA A 2 -24.85 -29.80 34.97
CA ALA A 2 -24.19 -29.40 33.73
C ALA A 2 -24.21 -27.87 33.65
N THR A 3 -23.04 -27.25 33.69
CA THR A 3 -22.88 -25.80 33.51
C THR A 3 -22.81 -25.49 32.01
N THR A 4 -23.91 -24.97 31.48
CA THR A 4 -23.99 -24.48 30.10
C THR A 4 -23.16 -23.19 29.97
N GLN A 5 -22.08 -23.27 29.19
CA GLN A 5 -21.29 -22.14 28.72
C GLN A 5 -22.17 -21.23 27.84
N THR A 6 -22.47 -20.03 28.32
CA THR A 6 -23.06 -18.96 27.51
C THR A 6 -21.94 -18.27 26.73
N ALA A 7 -21.59 -18.81 25.56
CA ALA A 7 -20.69 -18.16 24.60
C ALA A 7 -21.44 -17.00 23.92
N THR A 8 -21.51 -15.86 24.60
CA THR A 8 -22.20 -14.65 24.15
C THR A 8 -21.55 -14.08 22.88
N GLY A 9 -22.38 -13.68 21.91
CA GLY A 9 -22.03 -13.26 20.54
C GLY A 9 -21.06 -12.08 20.34
N GLN A 10 -20.30 -11.68 21.37
CA GLN A 10 -19.19 -10.72 21.24
C GLN A 10 -18.02 -11.29 20.42
N ASN A 11 -17.71 -12.59 20.56
CA ASN A 11 -16.60 -13.22 19.82
C ASN A 11 -16.85 -13.31 18.30
N LEU A 12 -18.11 -13.39 17.87
CA LEU A 12 -18.49 -13.41 16.46
C LEU A 12 -18.35 -12.01 15.81
N SER A 13 -18.49 -10.94 16.59
CA SER A 13 -18.40 -9.56 16.10
C SER A 13 -16.97 -9.09 15.78
N VAL A 14 -15.97 -9.67 16.47
CA VAL A 14 -14.54 -9.40 16.21
C VAL A 14 -14.09 -10.11 14.93
N ALA A 15 -14.65 -11.29 14.65
CA ALA A 15 -14.30 -12.12 13.49
C ALA A 15 -14.83 -11.59 12.15
N ALA A 16 -15.82 -10.68 12.15
CA ALA A 16 -16.56 -10.27 10.95
C ALA A 16 -16.44 -8.78 10.58
N ARG A 17 -15.46 -8.04 11.10
CA ARG A 17 -15.23 -6.65 10.65
C ARG A 17 -14.58 -6.70 9.27
N ARG A 18 -15.35 -6.37 8.22
CA ARG A 18 -14.81 -6.18 6.86
C ARG A 18 -13.64 -5.19 6.93
N PRO A 19 -12.50 -5.49 6.29
CA PRO A 19 -11.37 -4.60 6.31
C PRO A 19 -11.75 -3.27 5.65
N GLY A 20 -11.44 -2.16 6.32
CA GLY A 20 -11.66 -0.83 5.77
C GLY A 20 -10.76 -0.59 4.54
N PRO A 21 -11.07 0.40 3.67
CA PRO A 21 -10.31 0.67 2.46
C PRO A 21 -8.78 0.79 2.67
N LEU A 22 -8.37 1.45 3.75
CA LEU A 22 -6.95 1.60 4.10
C LEU A 22 -6.28 0.29 4.53
N GLN A 23 -7.02 -0.65 5.13
CA GLN A 23 -6.49 -1.96 5.50
C GLN A 23 -6.31 -2.84 4.26
N VAL A 24 -7.26 -2.81 3.33
CA VAL A 24 -7.15 -3.48 2.02
C VAL A 24 -5.96 -2.91 1.24
N MET A 25 -5.84 -1.58 1.19
CA MET A 25 -4.71 -0.89 0.56
C MET A 25 -3.37 -1.28 1.19
N ALA A 26 -3.28 -1.26 2.52
CA ALA A 26 -2.06 -1.64 3.24
C ALA A 26 -1.69 -3.11 3.00
N LEU A 27 -2.66 -4.02 2.98
CA LEU A 27 -2.43 -5.43 2.67
C LEU A 27 -1.94 -5.62 1.23
N GLY A 28 -2.58 -4.95 0.27
CA GLY A 28 -2.16 -4.97 -1.14
C GLY A 28 -0.72 -4.47 -1.31
N ARG A 29 -0.37 -3.38 -0.63
CA ARG A 29 1.00 -2.86 -0.57
C ARG A 29 1.98 -3.89 -0.01
N VAL A 30 1.65 -4.54 1.10
CA VAL A 30 2.52 -5.57 1.72
C VAL A 30 2.77 -6.73 0.76
N ILE A 31 1.72 -7.24 0.10
CA ILE A 31 1.83 -8.36 -0.84
C ILE A 31 2.72 -7.96 -2.02
N LEU A 32 2.45 -6.81 -2.64
CA LEU A 32 3.22 -6.35 -3.79
C LEU A 32 4.68 -6.05 -3.43
N ALA A 33 4.91 -5.52 -2.24
CA ALA A 33 6.23 -5.27 -1.70
C ALA A 33 7.01 -6.57 -1.46
N ALA A 34 6.35 -7.60 -0.93
CA ALA A 34 6.94 -8.92 -0.75
C ALA A 34 7.34 -9.55 -2.10
N VAL A 35 6.51 -9.40 -3.15
CA VAL A 35 6.86 -9.83 -4.51
C VAL A 35 8.07 -9.04 -5.03
N SER A 36 8.13 -7.73 -4.80
CA SER A 36 9.25 -6.88 -5.21
C SER A 36 10.57 -7.27 -4.52
N LEU A 37 10.50 -7.78 -3.27
CA LEU A 37 11.65 -8.27 -2.52
C LEU A 37 12.11 -9.66 -2.99
N ALA A 38 11.17 -10.59 -3.11
CA ALA A 38 11.44 -12.00 -3.41
C ALA A 38 11.75 -12.22 -4.90
N ALA A 39 11.04 -11.55 -5.79
CA ALA A 39 11.07 -11.76 -7.23
C ALA A 39 11.21 -10.44 -8.05
N PRO A 40 12.20 -9.57 -7.76
CA PRO A 40 12.35 -8.26 -8.41
C PRO A 40 12.52 -8.34 -9.93
N ARG A 41 13.20 -9.38 -10.43
CA ARG A 41 13.45 -9.57 -11.87
C ARG A 41 12.16 -9.92 -12.60
N GLN A 42 11.33 -10.77 -12.00
CA GLN A 42 10.02 -11.16 -12.52
C GLN A 42 9.05 -9.98 -12.48
N PHE A 43 9.08 -9.19 -11.41
CA PHE A 43 8.32 -7.96 -11.29
C PHE A 43 8.65 -6.97 -12.41
N ALA A 44 9.95 -6.70 -12.66
CA ALA A 44 10.38 -5.84 -13.75
C ALA A 44 9.91 -6.35 -15.13
N ARG A 45 10.04 -7.67 -15.37
CA ARG A 45 9.56 -8.29 -16.62
C ARG A 45 8.05 -8.17 -16.80
N ALA A 46 7.26 -8.30 -15.73
CA ALA A 46 5.80 -8.16 -15.79
C ALA A 46 5.38 -6.74 -16.23
N LEU A 47 6.17 -5.74 -15.87
CA LEU A 47 6.02 -4.34 -16.31
C LEU A 47 6.59 -4.07 -17.70
N GLY A 48 7.20 -5.07 -18.35
CA GLY A 48 7.83 -4.93 -19.66
C GLY A 48 9.21 -4.25 -19.62
N VAL A 49 9.89 -4.28 -18.46
CA VAL A 49 11.23 -3.71 -18.27
C VAL A 49 12.28 -4.82 -18.25
N THR A 50 13.36 -4.62 -19.00
CA THR A 50 14.52 -5.51 -18.99
C THR A 50 15.25 -5.43 -17.64
N PRO A 51 15.39 -6.52 -16.87
CA PRO A 51 16.04 -6.46 -15.56
C PRO A 51 17.54 -6.19 -15.67
N SER A 52 18.04 -5.16 -14.96
CA SER A 52 19.46 -4.93 -14.69
C SER A 52 19.81 -5.20 -13.22
N PRO A 53 21.09 -5.37 -12.85
CA PRO A 53 21.50 -5.47 -11.45
C PRO A 53 21.08 -4.26 -10.60
N GLU A 54 21.24 -3.05 -11.13
CA GLU A 54 20.89 -1.78 -10.47
C GLU A 54 19.38 -1.70 -10.25
N LEU A 55 18.59 -2.00 -11.28
CA LEU A 55 17.13 -2.02 -11.17
C LEU A 55 16.67 -3.10 -10.17
N THR A 56 17.32 -4.26 -10.17
CA THR A 56 17.02 -5.35 -9.23
C THR A 56 17.28 -4.91 -7.78
N TYR A 57 18.40 -4.24 -7.53
CA TYR A 57 18.75 -3.67 -6.23
C TYR A 57 17.74 -2.60 -5.78
N LEU A 58 17.44 -1.63 -6.65
CA LEU A 58 16.50 -0.55 -6.35
C LEU A 58 15.06 -1.06 -6.14
N THR A 59 14.63 -2.07 -6.90
CA THR A 59 13.31 -2.71 -6.72
C THR A 59 13.19 -3.35 -5.33
N ARG A 60 14.26 -3.94 -4.80
CA ARG A 60 14.26 -4.48 -3.43
C ARG A 60 14.21 -3.37 -2.38
N ILE A 61 14.94 -2.27 -2.55
CA ILE A 61 14.87 -1.11 -1.64
C ILE A 61 13.45 -0.53 -1.63
N TYR A 62 12.86 -0.32 -2.81
CA TYR A 62 11.48 0.11 -2.96
C TYR A 62 10.52 -0.86 -2.25
N GLY A 63 10.68 -2.16 -2.49
CA GLY A 63 9.91 -3.21 -1.83
C GLY A 63 10.02 -3.13 -0.30
N ALA A 64 11.23 -3.02 0.26
CA ALA A 64 11.42 -2.92 1.70
C ALA A 64 10.70 -1.72 2.32
N ARG A 65 10.79 -0.55 1.67
CA ARG A 65 10.08 0.68 2.09
C ARG A 65 8.56 0.48 2.05
N ALA A 66 8.04 -0.04 0.96
CA ALA A 66 6.61 -0.31 0.79
C ALA A 66 6.10 -1.32 1.84
N PHE A 67 6.88 -2.37 2.10
CA PHE A 67 6.59 -3.37 3.12
C PHE A 67 6.54 -2.75 4.52
N ALA A 68 7.53 -1.93 4.88
CA ALA A 68 7.58 -1.25 6.17
C ALA A 68 6.40 -0.29 6.38
N MET A 69 5.99 0.47 5.36
CA MET A 69 4.81 1.34 5.46
C MET A 69 3.51 0.55 5.67
N GLY A 70 3.34 -0.54 4.91
CA GLY A 70 2.15 -1.39 5.02
C GLY A 70 2.08 -2.09 6.36
N LEU A 71 3.18 -2.70 6.81
CA LEU A 71 3.28 -3.30 8.14
C LEU A 71 3.07 -2.27 9.23
N GLY A 72 3.75 -1.13 9.15
CA GLY A 72 3.62 -0.03 10.11
C GLY A 72 2.17 0.37 10.31
N TYR A 73 1.37 0.48 9.23
CA TYR A 73 -0.06 0.75 9.34
C TYR A 73 -0.83 -0.44 9.97
N LEU A 74 -0.62 -1.65 9.49
CA LEU A 74 -1.39 -2.84 9.92
C LEU A 74 -1.16 -3.18 11.40
N THR A 75 0.08 -3.10 11.87
CA THR A 75 0.48 -3.45 13.23
C THR A 75 0.34 -2.31 14.23
N SER A 76 0.15 -1.07 13.78
CA SER A 76 -0.04 0.08 14.66
C SER A 76 -1.41 0.11 15.33
N GLY A 77 -1.46 0.65 16.55
CA GLY A 77 -2.69 1.07 17.21
C GLY A 77 -3.32 2.30 16.54
N ALA A 78 -4.57 2.64 16.92
CA ALA A 78 -5.37 3.67 16.27
C ALA A 78 -4.66 5.05 16.17
N ARG A 79 -3.96 5.47 17.22
CA ARG A 79 -3.22 6.75 17.25
C ARG A 79 -2.06 6.78 16.25
N GLU A 80 -1.29 5.71 16.16
CA GLU A 80 -0.11 5.66 15.27
C GLU A 80 -0.48 5.38 13.81
N ARG A 81 -1.62 4.72 13.55
CA ARG A 81 -2.15 4.54 12.19
C ARG A 81 -2.34 5.86 11.45
N TYR A 82 -2.71 6.92 12.17
CA TYR A 82 -2.83 8.26 11.60
C TYR A 82 -1.51 8.78 11.02
N ARG A 83 -0.40 8.59 11.74
CA ARG A 83 0.93 9.00 11.29
C ARG A 83 1.40 8.17 10.11
N TRP A 84 1.26 6.85 10.18
CA TRP A 84 1.61 5.94 9.09
C TRP A 84 0.83 6.23 7.82
N LYS A 85 -0.46 6.54 7.95
CA LYS A 85 -1.30 6.95 6.82
C LYS A 85 -0.77 8.22 6.14
N ARG A 86 -0.45 9.27 6.91
CA ARG A 86 0.06 10.54 6.37
C ARG A 86 1.44 10.39 5.71
N LEU A 87 2.34 9.64 6.34
CA LEU A 87 3.65 9.33 5.76
C LEU A 87 3.51 8.54 4.46
N SER A 88 2.64 7.53 4.45
CA SER A 88 2.36 6.74 3.25
C SER A 88 1.77 7.60 2.14
N LEU A 89 0.82 8.49 2.45
CA LEU A 89 0.25 9.42 1.48
C LEU A 89 1.29 10.36 0.86
N ALA A 90 2.19 10.92 1.68
CA ALA A 90 3.25 11.80 1.18
C ALA A 90 4.16 11.05 0.19
N VAL A 91 4.55 9.84 0.58
CA VAL A 91 5.31 8.91 -0.26
C VAL A 91 4.60 8.61 -1.57
N ASP A 92 3.34 8.19 -1.52
CA ASP A 92 2.57 7.80 -2.69
C ASP A 92 2.40 8.97 -3.65
N THR A 93 2.20 10.17 -3.11
CA THR A 93 2.09 11.41 -3.89
C THR A 93 3.39 11.70 -4.64
N ILE A 94 4.54 11.62 -3.95
CA ILE A 94 5.86 11.83 -4.57
C ILE A 94 6.11 10.80 -5.67
N ASP A 95 5.85 9.52 -5.39
CA ASP A 95 6.06 8.43 -6.34
C ASP A 95 5.13 8.59 -7.57
N THR A 96 3.89 9.06 -7.37
CA THR A 96 2.94 9.35 -8.45
C THR A 96 3.40 10.51 -9.33
N VAL A 97 3.83 11.62 -8.73
CA VAL A 97 4.31 12.80 -9.47
C VAL A 97 5.54 12.45 -10.30
N ASN A 98 6.49 11.71 -9.73
CA ASN A 98 7.65 11.23 -10.45
C ASN A 98 7.27 10.32 -11.63
N GLY A 99 6.37 9.36 -11.40
CA GLY A 99 5.89 8.48 -12.46
C GLY A 99 5.17 9.24 -13.57
N LEU A 100 4.34 10.23 -13.23
CA LEU A 100 3.62 11.06 -14.20
C LEU A 100 4.59 11.89 -15.04
N SER A 101 5.65 12.42 -14.44
CA SER A 101 6.71 13.14 -15.16
C SER A 101 7.35 12.27 -16.24
N HIS A 102 7.68 11.01 -15.91
CA HIS A 102 8.21 10.06 -16.90
C HIS A 102 7.18 9.64 -17.96
N LEU A 103 5.91 9.48 -17.56
CA LEU A 103 4.83 9.19 -18.51
C LEU A 103 4.67 10.33 -19.55
N VAL A 104 4.74 11.59 -19.10
CA VAL A 104 4.69 12.77 -19.97
C VAL A 104 5.92 12.86 -20.89
N ARG A 105 7.11 12.50 -20.38
CA ARG A 105 8.35 12.48 -21.18
C ARG A 105 8.40 11.34 -22.21
N GLY A 106 7.69 10.24 -21.95
CA GLY A 106 7.72 9.05 -22.80
C GLY A 106 9.08 8.34 -22.80
N ASP A 107 9.86 8.49 -21.74
CA ASP A 107 11.23 7.94 -21.61
C ASP A 107 11.27 6.54 -20.97
N LEU A 108 10.10 5.96 -20.67
CA LEU A 108 9.94 4.62 -20.12
C LEU A 108 9.00 3.76 -20.98
N PRO A 109 9.10 2.42 -20.92
CA PRO A 109 8.10 1.54 -21.50
C PRO A 109 6.69 1.91 -20.99
N LEU A 110 5.75 2.16 -21.90
CA LEU A 110 4.40 2.65 -21.56
C LEU A 110 3.71 1.77 -20.52
N ARG A 111 3.88 0.45 -20.62
CA ARG A 111 3.33 -0.53 -19.66
C ARG A 111 3.87 -0.31 -18.25
N ALA A 112 5.16 0.00 -18.11
CA ALA A 112 5.80 0.29 -16.84
C ALA A 112 5.32 1.63 -16.28
N ALA A 113 5.29 2.68 -17.12
CA ALA A 113 4.85 4.00 -16.71
C ALA A 113 3.39 3.99 -16.23
N LEU A 114 2.47 3.46 -17.04
CA LEU A 114 1.05 3.35 -16.68
C LEU A 114 0.83 2.43 -15.48
N GLY A 115 1.51 1.28 -15.42
CA GLY A 115 1.38 0.33 -14.32
C GLY A 115 1.80 0.93 -12.99
N MET A 116 2.94 1.62 -12.96
CA MET A 116 3.46 2.23 -11.73
C MET A 116 2.69 3.48 -11.32
N VAL A 117 2.33 4.36 -12.27
CA VAL A 117 1.49 5.55 -11.99
C VAL A 117 0.10 5.15 -11.54
N GLY A 118 -0.51 4.15 -12.17
CA GLY A 118 -1.82 3.64 -11.75
C GLY A 118 -1.79 3.09 -10.33
N LEU A 119 -0.75 2.31 -10.00
CA LEU A 119 -0.54 1.78 -8.67
C LEU A 119 -0.37 2.90 -7.62
N THR A 120 0.62 3.77 -7.78
CA THR A 120 0.93 4.81 -6.78
C THR A 120 -0.17 5.86 -6.70
N GLY A 121 -0.75 6.22 -7.85
CA GLY A 121 -1.87 7.16 -7.95
C GLY A 121 -3.12 6.64 -7.25
N SER A 122 -3.41 5.33 -7.35
CA SER A 122 -4.54 4.73 -6.62
C SER A 122 -4.35 4.82 -5.10
N TYR A 123 -3.14 4.58 -4.61
CA TYR A 123 -2.82 4.70 -3.18
C TYR A 123 -2.89 6.15 -2.70
N ALA A 124 -2.35 7.10 -3.49
CA ALA A 124 -2.43 8.52 -3.20
C ALA A 124 -3.90 9.00 -3.15
N ALA A 125 -4.75 8.58 -4.10
CA ALA A 125 -6.16 8.95 -4.13
C ALA A 125 -6.92 8.41 -2.91
N ILE A 126 -6.75 7.14 -2.55
CA ILE A 126 -7.39 6.53 -1.38
C ILE A 126 -6.91 7.22 -0.09
N GLY A 127 -5.60 7.45 0.03
CA GLY A 127 -5.01 8.14 1.18
C GLY A 127 -5.51 9.57 1.33
N ALA A 128 -5.56 10.33 0.25
CA ALA A 128 -6.04 11.71 0.22
C ALA A 128 -7.53 11.80 0.61
N ALA A 129 -8.38 10.94 0.03
CA ALA A 129 -9.80 10.88 0.36
C ALA A 129 -10.04 10.61 1.86
N ASN A 130 -9.27 9.68 2.46
CA ASN A 130 -9.38 9.39 3.89
C ASN A 130 -8.86 10.52 4.77
N VAL A 131 -7.79 11.23 4.37
CA VAL A 131 -7.30 12.40 5.11
C VAL A 131 -8.30 13.55 5.02
N ALA A 132 -8.87 13.81 3.84
CA ALA A 132 -9.86 14.85 3.64
C ALA A 132 -11.15 14.60 4.46
N ALA A 133 -11.63 13.34 4.48
CA ALA A 133 -12.79 12.96 5.29
C ALA A 133 -12.56 13.21 6.79
N GLU A 134 -11.37 12.89 7.31
CA GLU A 134 -11.04 13.17 8.72
C GLU A 134 -11.05 14.66 9.05
N VAL A 135 -10.48 15.50 8.18
CA VAL A 135 -10.46 16.96 8.36
C VAL A 135 -11.89 17.53 8.35
N ALA A 136 -12.75 17.03 7.46
CA ALA A 136 -14.15 17.45 7.40
C ALA A 136 -14.96 17.07 8.65
N THR A 137 -14.62 15.94 9.30
CA THR A 137 -15.28 15.51 10.55
C THR A 137 -14.71 16.13 11.82
N SER A 138 -13.55 16.80 11.74
CA SER A 138 -12.91 17.48 12.87
C SER A 138 -13.25 18.97 13.00
N ASN A 139 -14.00 19.51 12.04
CA ASN A 139 -14.55 20.88 12.03
C ASN A 139 -16.04 20.85 12.38
#